data_AF-A0A915KU07-F1
#
_entry.id   AF-A0A915KU07-F1
#
_cell.length_a   1.000
_cell.length_b   1.000
_cell.length_c   1.000
_cell.angle_alpha   90.00
_cell.angle_beta   90.00
_cell.angle_gamma   90.00
#
_symmetry.space_group_name_H-M   'P 1'
#
loop_
_entity.id
_entity.type
_entity.pdbx_description
1 polymer ?
#
loop_
_entity_poly.entity_id
_entity_poly.type
_entity_poly.pdbx_seq_one_letter_code
_entity_poly.pdbx_strand_id
1 'polypeptide(L)' 'MRRLKISDQKLSLGFTFSFPCAQDALASGRLINWTKGFKCSDVENQDVVKLLQEAIHRRKVSGRCEIL' A
#
# COMPACT_ATOMS: atom_id res chain seq x y z
N MET A 1 -20.30 -11.66 6.07
CA MET A 1 -19.69 -10.38 5.65
C MET A 1 -20.51 -9.79 4.51
N ARG A 2 -21.02 -8.55 4.63
CA ARG A 2 -21.75 -7.88 3.55
C ARG A 2 -20.75 -7.26 2.57
N ARG A 3 -20.78 -7.66 1.30
CA ARG A 3 -19.97 -7.03 0.24
C ARG A 3 -20.70 -5.77 -0.22
N LEU A 4 -20.25 -4.61 0.21
CA LEU A 4 -20.74 -3.34 -0.32
C LEU A 4 -20.44 -3.31 -1.83
N LYS A 5 -21.45 -3.11 -2.67
CA LYS A 5 -21.26 -2.88 -4.10
C LYS A 5 -20.73 -1.46 -4.28
N ILE A 6 -19.43 -1.30 -4.07
CA ILE A 6 -18.73 -0.07 -4.43
C ILE A 6 -18.43 -0.17 -5.92
N SER A 7 -19.43 0.12 -6.74
CA SER A 7 -19.27 0.24 -8.19
C SER A 7 -19.01 1.71 -8.55
N ASP A 8 -18.01 1.92 -9.40
CA ASP A 8 -17.67 3.17 -10.10
C ASP A 8 -17.12 4.37 -9.31
N GLN A 9 -16.94 4.27 -7.99
CA GLN A 9 -16.28 5.34 -7.23
C GLN A 9 -14.80 5.06 -6.98
N LYS A 10 -14.01 6.15 -7.06
CA LYS A 10 -12.60 6.14 -6.69
C LYS A 10 -12.50 6.11 -5.16
N LEU A 11 -11.87 5.08 -4.62
CA LEU A 11 -11.69 4.90 -3.18
C LEU A 11 -10.32 5.38 -2.76
N SER A 12 -10.30 6.44 -1.95
CA SER A 12 -9.11 6.90 -1.26
C SER A 12 -8.78 5.98 -0.09
N LEU A 13 -7.57 5.44 -0.06
CA LEU A 13 -7.07 4.55 0.99
C LEU A 13 -5.92 5.22 1.73
N GLY A 14 -6.09 5.46 3.03
CA GLY A 14 -4.98 5.82 3.91
C GLY A 14 -4.14 4.58 4.25
N PHE A 15 -2.82 4.69 4.13
CA PHE A 15 -1.92 3.58 4.38
C PHE A 15 -0.98 3.82 5.57
N THR A 16 -1.41 3.35 6.75
CA THR A 16 -0.55 3.36 7.95
C THR A 16 0.39 2.17 7.90
N PHE A 17 1.64 2.41 7.50
CA PHE A 17 2.69 1.40 7.46
C PHE A 17 3.68 1.59 8.62
N SER A 18 3.42 0.91 9.75
CA SER A 18 4.15 1.10 11.01
C SER A 18 5.54 0.44 11.05
N PHE A 19 6.37 0.77 10.07
CA PHE A 19 7.78 0.39 9.97
C PHE A 19 8.63 1.64 9.69
N PRO A 20 9.93 1.63 10.02
CA PRO A 20 10.83 2.73 9.66
C PRO A 20 10.84 2.95 8.14
N CYS A 21 10.41 4.13 7.72
CA CYS A 21 10.35 4.52 6.31
C CYS A 21 11.01 5.88 6.08
N ALA A 22 11.65 6.04 4.93
CA ALA A 22 12.02 7.34 4.40
C ALA A 22 10.85 7.85 3.55
N GLN A 23 10.18 8.91 3.99
CA GLN A 23 9.06 9.50 3.27
C GLN A 23 9.57 10.48 2.21
N ASP A 24 9.30 10.19 0.94
CA ASP A 24 9.74 11.04 -0.19
C ASP A 24 8.64 11.99 -0.67
N ALA A 25 7.37 11.62 -0.47
CA ALA A 25 6.20 12.42 -0.80
C ALA A 25 5.02 12.01 0.10
N LEU A 26 3.86 12.66 -0.07
CA LEU A 26 2.65 12.32 0.69
C LEU A 26 2.28 10.83 0.54
N ALA A 27 2.20 10.35 -0.71
CA ALA A 27 1.87 8.97 -1.07
C ALA A 27 3.12 8.18 -1.56
N SER A 28 4.28 8.38 -0.94
CA SER A 28 5.52 7.65 -1.30
C SER A 28 6.40 7.47 -0.07
N GLY A 29 6.82 6.23 0.19
CA GLY A 29 7.72 5.95 1.30
C GLY A 29 8.54 4.70 1.07
N ARG A 30 9.87 4.82 1.14
CA ARG A 30 10.76 3.66 1.06
C ARG A 30 10.96 3.01 2.41
N LEU A 31 10.80 1.69 2.50
CA LEU A 31 11.16 0.93 3.70
C LEU A 31 12.66 1.07 3.97
N ILE A 32 13.06 1.43 5.19
CA ILE A 32 14.48 1.47 5.58
C ILE A 32 14.94 0.07 6.01
N ASN A 33 14.24 -0.50 6.99
CA ASN A 33 14.49 -1.87 7.46
C ASN A 33 13.21 -2.47 8.05
N TRP A 34 13.14 -3.80 8.02
CA TRP A 34 12.12 -4.50 8.78
C TRP A 34 12.42 -4.46 10.29
N THR A 35 11.36 -4.35 11.08
CA THR A 35 11.42 -4.45 12.55
C THR A 35 10.41 -5.48 13.04
N LYS A 36 10.31 -5.67 14.37
CA LYS A 36 9.27 -6.52 15.00
C LYS A 36 9.33 -8.00 14.57
N GLY A 37 10.52 -8.48 14.17
CA GLY A 37 10.72 -9.86 13.72
C GLY A 37 10.22 -10.16 12.31
N PHE A 38 9.76 -9.15 11.55
CA PHE A 38 9.39 -9.34 10.15
C PHE A 38 10.63 -9.38 9.26
N LYS A 39 10.53 -10.10 8.14
CA LYS A 39 11.53 -10.09 7.08
C LYS A 39 10.85 -10.48 5.77
N CYS A 40 11.02 -9.65 4.75
CA CYS A 40 10.60 -9.96 3.38
C CYS A 40 11.73 -9.53 2.44
N SER A 41 12.15 -10.43 1.55
CA SER A 41 13.16 -10.09 0.54
C SER A 41 12.62 -9.02 -0.41
N ASP A 42 13.53 -8.23 -0.96
CA ASP A 42 13.24 -7.30 -2.05
C ASP A 42 12.26 -6.16 -1.71
N VAL A 43 12.09 -5.84 -0.42
CA VAL A 43 11.24 -4.72 0.04
C VAL A 43 12.05 -3.57 0.65
N GLU A 44 13.17 -3.85 1.34
CA GLU A 44 14.01 -2.78 1.87
C GLU A 44 14.55 -1.90 0.72
N ASN A 45 14.51 -0.58 0.93
CA ASN A 45 14.74 0.47 -0.06
C ASN A 45 13.72 0.53 -1.22
N GLN A 46 12.59 -0.19 -1.16
CA GLN A 46 11.50 -0.06 -2.12
C GLN A 46 10.35 0.79 -1.58
N ASP A 47 9.65 1.47 -2.48
CA ASP A 47 8.46 2.24 -2.15
C ASP A 47 7.27 1.30 -1.83
N VAL A 48 6.90 1.26 -0.56
CA VAL A 48 5.86 0.35 -0.07
C VAL A 48 4.46 0.77 -0.51
N VAL A 49 4.26 2.05 -0.84
CA VAL A 49 3.00 2.55 -1.38
C VAL A 49 2.79 1.98 -2.78
N LYS A 50 3.81 2.10 -3.63
CA LYS A 50 3.79 1.52 -4.98
C LYS A 50 3.58 0.00 -4.95
N LEU A 51 4.28 -0.72 -4.08
CA LEU A 51 4.13 -2.17 -3.93
C LEU A 51 2.69 -2.57 -3.55
N LEU A 52 2.06 -1.85 -2.63
CA LEU A 52 0.67 -2.08 -2.26
C LEU A 52 -0.28 -1.73 -3.42
N GLN A 53 -0.03 -0.63 -4.12
CA GLN A 53 -0.83 -0.21 -5.28
C GLN A 53 -0.80 -1.28 -6.38
N GLU A 54 0.37 -1.83 -6.70
CA GLU A 54 0.52 -2.92 -7.66
C GLU A 54 -0.20 -4.19 -7.19
N ALA A 55 -0.13 -4.53 -5.90
CA ALA A 55 -0.84 -5.67 -5.34
C ALA A 55 -2.37 -5.54 -5.44
N ILE A 56 -2.90 -4.32 -5.23
CA ILE A 56 -4.32 -4.01 -5.42
C ILE A 56 -4.72 -4.19 -6.89
N HIS A 57 -3.91 -3.69 -7.83
CA HIS A 57 -4.17 -3.86 -9.26
C HIS A 57 -4.18 -5.35 -9.68
N ARG A 58 -3.23 -6.16 -9.20
CA ARG A 58 -3.19 -7.61 -9.48
C ARG A 58 -4.45 -8.33 -9.03
N ARG A 59 -5.08 -7.89 -7.92
CA ARG A 59 -6.28 -8.51 -7.34
C ARG A 59 -7.60 -8.10 -8.03
N LYS A 60 -7.57 -7.18 -9.01
CA LYS A 60 -8.77 -6.71 -9.75
C LYS A 60 -9.91 -6.31 -8.81
N VAL A 61 -9.61 -5.55 -7.76
CA VAL A 61 -10.63 -5.06 -6.82
C VAL A 61 -11.67 -4.24 -7.61
N SER A 62 -12.96 -4.50 -7.38
CA SER A 62 -14.06 -3.77 -8.00
C SER A 62 -14.03 -2.32 -7.53
N GLY A 63 -13.57 -1.40 -8.39
CA GLY A 63 -13.41 0.04 -8.11
C GLY A 63 -11.96 0.53 -8.27
N ARG A 64 -11.77 1.81 -8.59
CA ARG A 64 -10.45 2.43 -8.72
C ARG A 64 -9.96 2.80 -7.31
N CYS A 65 -9.11 1.98 -6.70
CA CYS A 65 -8.52 2.28 -5.40
C CYS A 65 -7.18 3.01 -5.57
N GLU A 66 -7.01 4.12 -4.88
CA GLU A 66 -5.77 4.88 -4.86
C GLU A 66 -5.30 5.07 -3.42
N ILE A 67 -4.02 4.80 -3.20
CA ILE A 67 -3.37 5.03 -1.92
C ILE A 67 -2.96 6.50 -1.84
N LEU A 68 -3.32 7.14 -0.72
CA LEU A 68 -2.97 8.53 -0.41
C LEU A 68 -1.88 8.60 0.65
#